data_AF-A0A9D6G3Q8-F1
#
_entry.id   AF-A0A9D6G3Q8-F1
#
_cell.length_a   1.000
_cell.length_b   1.000
_cell.length_c   1.000
_cell.angle_alpha   90.00
_cell.angle_beta   90.00
_cell.angle_gamma   90.00
#
_symmetry.space_group_name_H-M   'P 1'
#
loop_
_entity.id
_entity.type
_entity.pdbx_description
1 polymer ?
#
loop_
_entity_poly.entity_id
_entity_poly.type
_entity_poly.pdbx_seq_one_letter_code
_entity_poly.pdbx_strand_id
1 'polypeptide(L)' 'MLAEIGFVDIRIGEPYDTFGEARGEKKARLFDVYGFTFLARKPESR' A
#
# COMPACT_ATOMS: atom_id res chain seq x y z
N MET A 1 -2.41 6.76 9.25
CA MET A 1 -2.69 5.44 8.64
C MET A 1 -4.19 5.26 8.39
N LEU A 2 -4.66 4.45 7.41
CA LEU A 2 -6.09 4.34 7.02
C LEU A 2 -7.07 4.19 8.21
N ALA A 3 -6.69 3.42 9.24
CA ALA A 3 -7.48 3.25 10.46
C ALA A 3 -7.63 4.54 11.28
N GLU A 4 -6.58 5.37 11.36
CA GLU A 4 -6.60 6.65 12.08
C GLU A 4 -7.54 7.68 11.41
N ILE A 5 -7.82 7.49 10.12
CA ILE A 5 -8.74 8.33 9.34
C ILE A 5 -10.17 7.75 9.31
N GLY A 6 -10.42 6.66 10.05
CA GLY A 6 -11.74 6.08 10.26
C GLY A 6 -12.16 4.97 9.28
N PHE A 7 -11.28 4.53 8.37
CA PHE A 7 -11.60 3.38 7.53
C PHE A 7 -11.63 2.06 8.34
N VAL A 8 -12.54 1.17 7.96
CA VAL A 8 -12.74 -0.16 8.59
C VAL A 8 -12.51 -1.28 7.57
N ASP A 9 -12.51 -2.53 8.02
CA ASP A 9 -12.30 -3.73 7.20
C ASP A 9 -11.04 -3.66 6.30
N ILE A 10 -9.94 -3.15 6.86
CA ILE A 10 -8.69 -2.94 6.13
C ILE A 10 -8.00 -4.28 5.88
N ARG A 11 -7.69 -4.56 4.61
CA ARG A 11 -6.88 -5.70 4.17
C ARG A 11 -5.75 -5.19 3.30
N ILE A 12 -4.54 -5.64 3.60
CA ILE A 12 -3.33 -5.33 2.83
C ILE A 12 -2.91 -6.62 2.12
N GLY A 13 -2.63 -6.53 0.82
CA GLY A 13 -2.14 -7.65 0.02
C GLY A 13 -0.63 -7.84 0.17
N GLU A 14 -0.11 -8.86 -0.50
CA GLU A 14 1.32 -9.14 -0.56
C GLU A 14 2.12 -7.96 -1.14
N PRO A 15 3.40 -7.79 -0.73
CA PRO A 15 4.29 -6.82 -1.34
C PRO A 15 4.50 -7.14 -2.82
N TYR A 16 4.51 -6.10 -3.65
CA TYR A 16 4.78 -6.22 -5.08
C TYR A 16 5.90 -5.26 -5.50
N ASP A 17 6.79 -5.72 -6.38
CA ASP A 17 7.80 -4.85 -7.00
C ASP A 17 7.11 -3.99 -8.07
N THR A 18 6.88 -2.72 -7.74
CA THR A 18 6.29 -1.74 -8.65
C THR A 18 7.33 -0.96 -9.44
N PHE A 19 8.62 -1.23 -9.23
CA PHE A 19 9.73 -0.48 -9.78
C PHE A 19 10.58 -1.27 -10.77
N GLY A 20 10.33 -2.57 -10.96
CA GLY A 20 10.95 -3.36 -12.02
C GLY A 20 10.90 -2.62 -13.36
N GLU A 21 12.05 -2.43 -13.99
CA GLU A 21 12.25 -1.71 -15.26
C GLU A 21 12.01 -0.19 -15.22
N ALA A 22 11.58 0.37 -14.08
CA ALA A 22 11.40 1.80 -13.93
C ALA A 22 12.76 2.52 -13.84
N ARG A 23 12.83 3.76 -14.34
CA ARG A 23 14.04 4.61 -14.25
C ARG A 23 14.59 4.76 -12.81
N GLY A 24 13.71 4.63 -11.80
CA GLY A 24 14.05 4.74 -10.38
C GLY A 24 14.43 3.43 -9.67
N GLU A 25 14.40 2.28 -10.36
CA GLU A 25 14.53 0.94 -9.76
C GLU A 25 15.74 0.81 -8.82
N LYS A 26 16.93 1.21 -9.29
CA LYS A 26 18.16 1.11 -8.51
C LYS A 26 18.11 1.88 -7.19
N LYS A 27 17.38 3.00 -7.15
CA LYS A 27 17.20 3.79 -5.92
C LYS A 27 16.13 3.16 -5.03
N ALA A 28 15.04 2.66 -5.61
CA ALA A 28 13.98 1.97 -4.86
C ALA A 28 14.50 0.71 -4.15
N ARG A 29 15.40 -0.04 -4.79
CA ARG A 29 16.03 -1.24 -4.21
C ARG A 29 16.97 -0.93 -3.03
N LEU A 30 17.48 0.29 -2.89
CA LEU A 30 18.32 0.67 -1.72
C LEU A 30 17.52 0.79 -0.42
N PHE A 31 16.20 0.95 -0.53
CA PHE A 31 15.30 1.18 0.60
C PHE A 31 14.20 0.13 0.70
N ASP A 32 14.35 -1.00 0.00
CA ASP A 32 13.37 -2.10 -0.01
C ASP A 32 11.94 -1.60 -0.24
N VAL A 33 11.75 -0.72 -1.23
CA VAL A 33 10.45 -0.11 -1.49
C VAL A 33 9.55 -1.08 -2.25
N TYR A 34 8.41 -1.41 -1.65
CA TYR A 34 7.37 -2.25 -2.24
C TYR A 34 6.04 -1.50 -2.34
N GLY A 35 5.25 -1.85 -3.35
CA GLY A 35 3.84 -1.48 -3.42
C GLY A 35 2.97 -2.52 -2.72
N PHE A 36 1.88 -2.07 -2.09
CA PHE A 36 0.90 -2.94 -1.46
C PHE A 36 -0.50 -2.55 -1.94
N THR A 37 -1.21 -3.48 -2.55
CA THR A 37 -2.65 -3.29 -2.80
C THR A 37 -3.40 -3.31 -1.48
N PHE A 38 -4.44 -2.50 -1.33
CA PHE A 38 -5.29 -2.55 -0.15
C PHE A 38 -6.78 -2.47 -0.50
N LEU A 39 -7.59 -3.03 0.38
CA LEU A 39 -9.04 -2.87 0.42
C LEU A 39 -9.40 -2.26 1.76
N ALA A 40 -10.21 -1.22 1.77
CA ALA A 40 -10.75 -0.63 2.99
C ALA A 40 -12.18 -0.14 2.73
N ARG A 41 -13.01 -0.14 3.78
CA ARG A 41 -14.40 0.31 3.72
C ARG A 41 -14.59 1.59 4.52
N LYS A 42 -15.48 2.46 4.03
CA LYS A 42 -15.97 3.56 4.86
C LYS A 42 -16.75 2.99 6.04
N PRO A 43 -16.66 3.59 7.24
CA PRO A 43 -17.49 3.18 8.36
C PRO A 43 -18.96 3.46 8.01
N GLU A 44 -19.86 2.57 8.41
CA GLU A 44 -21.29 2.81 8.23
C GLU A 44 -21.72 4.01 9.09
N SER A 45 -22.42 4.96 8.48
CA SER A 45 -23.09 6.03 9.22
C SER A 45 -24.26 5.40 9.99
N ARG A 46 -24.23 5.47 11.32
CA ARG A 46 -25.38 5.09 12.15
C ARG A 46 -26.46 6.16 12.12
#